data_AF-Q747J2-F1
#
_entry.id   AF-Q747J2-F1
#
_cell.length_a   1.000
_cell.length_b   1.000
_cell.length_c   1.000
_cell.angle_alpha   90.00
_cell.angle_beta   90.00
_cell.angle_gamma   90.00
#
_symmetry.space_group_name_H-M   'P 1'
#
loop_
_entity.id
_entity.type
_entity.pdbx_description
1 polymer ?
#
loop_
_entity_poly.entity_id
_entity_poly.type
_entity_poly.pdbx_seq_one_letter_code
_entity_poly.pdbx_strand_id
1 'polypeptide(L)'
;MQKTTILSLVMGLLVAATAWGGEVTYRKDIKPIFDVRCAGCHGADAAPEYHAFKAEKEKWLAKGQGMRMDTYSHLIFYTAWPDTGALMRRLDDGKNSKDAKPGNMYRHLGATEEERQRNLAVFKAWVGVWNLKKWPDITKEELNAITVTY
;
A
#
# COMPACT_ATOMS: atom_id res chain seq x y z
N MET A 1 -49.29 -19.61 -40.34
CA MET A 1 -48.39 -18.44 -40.38
C MET A 1 -47.61 -18.39 -39.08
N GLN A 2 -46.31 -18.69 -39.14
CA GLN A 2 -45.38 -18.63 -38.02
C GLN A 2 -45.22 -17.18 -37.53
N LYS A 3 -45.21 -16.95 -36.21
CA LYS A 3 -44.47 -15.83 -35.63
C LYS A 3 -43.67 -16.32 -34.43
N THR A 4 -42.37 -16.28 -34.68
CA THR A 4 -41.22 -16.80 -33.97
C THR A 4 -41.05 -16.17 -32.59
N THR A 5 -40.85 -17.01 -31.58
CA THR A 5 -40.32 -16.64 -30.27
C THR A 5 -38.86 -16.25 -30.43
N ILE A 6 -38.49 -15.00 -30.15
CA ILE A 6 -37.07 -14.59 -30.09
C ILE A 6 -36.65 -14.55 -28.62
N LEU A 7 -35.96 -15.61 -28.21
CA LEU A 7 -35.24 -15.70 -26.96
C LEU A 7 -33.87 -15.03 -27.17
N SER A 8 -33.73 -13.77 -26.74
CA SER A 8 -32.47 -13.05 -26.81
C SER A 8 -31.50 -13.57 -25.74
N LEU A 9 -30.61 -14.46 -26.13
CA LEU A 9 -29.47 -14.92 -25.32
C LEU A 9 -28.41 -13.82 -25.29
N VAL A 10 -28.40 -12.98 -24.24
CA VAL A 10 -27.31 -12.05 -23.97
C VAL A 10 -26.13 -12.85 -23.43
N MET A 11 -25.24 -13.26 -24.33
CA MET A 11 -23.95 -13.85 -23.99
C MET A 11 -23.09 -12.75 -23.37
N GLY A 12 -23.02 -12.73 -22.04
CA GLY A 12 -22.15 -11.83 -21.29
C GLY A 12 -20.69 -12.12 -21.64
N LEU A 13 -20.04 -11.16 -22.30
CA LEU A 13 -18.61 -11.18 -22.55
C LEU A 13 -17.89 -11.10 -21.20
N LEU A 14 -17.48 -12.25 -20.65
CA LEU A 14 -16.49 -12.28 -19.57
C LEU A 14 -15.18 -11.73 -20.15
N VAL A 15 -14.89 -10.47 -19.85
CA VAL A 15 -13.55 -9.92 -20.00
C VAL A 15 -12.70 -10.61 -18.94
N ALA A 16 -12.08 -11.72 -19.31
CA ALA A 16 -10.97 -12.28 -18.56
C ALA A 16 -9.84 -11.24 -18.60
N ALA A 17 -9.70 -10.47 -17.52
CA ALA A 17 -8.52 -9.65 -17.32
C ALA A 17 -7.32 -10.58 -17.31
N THR A 18 -6.55 -10.58 -18.39
CA THR A 18 -5.24 -11.21 -18.42
C THR A 18 -4.41 -10.49 -17.36
N ALA A 19 -4.24 -11.11 -16.20
CA ALA A 19 -3.23 -10.72 -15.24
C ALA A 19 -1.88 -10.89 -15.94
N TRP A 20 -1.27 -9.77 -16.33
CA TRP A 20 0.13 -9.78 -16.77
C TRP A 20 0.97 -9.98 -15.50
N GLY A 21 1.02 -11.24 -15.06
CA GLY A 21 1.54 -11.68 -13.77
C GLY A 21 3.05 -11.72 -13.73
N GLY A 22 3.69 -10.55 -13.75
CA GLY A 22 5.05 -10.40 -13.29
C GLY A 22 5.10 -10.30 -11.75
N GLU A 23 6.25 -10.63 -11.16
CA GLU A 23 6.53 -10.31 -9.77
C GLU A 23 6.45 -8.80 -9.55
N VAL A 24 5.71 -8.36 -8.52
CA VAL A 24 5.60 -6.96 -8.13
C VAL A 24 6.88 -6.54 -7.42
N THR A 25 7.55 -5.48 -7.89
CA THR A 25 8.81 -5.00 -7.31
C THR A 25 8.76 -3.52 -6.94
N TYR A 26 9.69 -3.08 -6.09
CA TYR A 26 9.82 -1.69 -5.69
C TYR A 26 10.02 -0.79 -6.93
N ARG A 27 10.98 -1.13 -7.80
CA ARG A 27 11.35 -0.33 -8.97
C ARG A 27 10.21 -0.19 -9.97
N LYS A 28 9.48 -1.28 -10.24
CA LYS A 28 8.48 -1.33 -11.31
C LYS A 28 7.12 -0.79 -10.86
N ASP A 29 6.71 -1.12 -9.64
CA ASP A 29 5.31 -0.99 -9.24
C ASP A 29 5.11 -0.04 -8.06
N ILE A 30 5.96 -0.13 -7.03
CA ILE A 30 5.79 0.69 -5.82
C ILE A 30 6.31 2.10 -6.01
N LYS A 31 7.52 2.26 -6.55
CA LYS A 31 8.16 3.57 -6.71
C LYS A 31 7.29 4.53 -7.53
N PRO A 32 6.69 4.14 -8.68
CA PRO A 32 5.82 5.03 -9.43
C PRO A 32 4.59 5.49 -8.63
N ILE A 33 3.98 4.62 -7.82
CA ILE A 33 2.86 4.99 -6.94
C ILE A 33 3.36 5.92 -5.84
N PHE A 34 4.46 5.58 -5.19
CA PHE A 34 5.03 6.33 -4.07
C PHE A 34 5.44 7.75 -4.49
N ASP A 35 6.11 7.89 -5.63
CA ASP A 35 6.57 9.18 -6.16
C ASP A 35 5.38 10.15 -6.39
N VAL A 36 4.24 9.64 -6.84
CA VAL A 36 3.03 10.46 -7.09
C VAL A 36 2.22 10.70 -5.82
N ARG A 37 2.06 9.68 -4.97
CA ARG A 37 1.06 9.68 -3.89
C ARG A 37 1.60 10.01 -2.52
N CYS A 38 2.91 9.85 -2.31
CA CYS A 38 3.52 9.88 -0.99
C CYS A 38 4.71 10.85 -0.90
N ALA A 39 5.53 10.95 -1.95
CA ALA A 39 6.80 11.67 -1.91
C ALA A 39 6.68 13.17 -1.58
N GLY A 40 5.54 13.80 -1.83
CA GLY A 40 5.30 15.20 -1.45
C GLY A 40 5.39 15.49 0.05
N CYS A 41 5.15 14.49 0.91
CA CYS A 41 5.29 14.60 2.37
C CYS A 41 6.37 13.68 2.96
N HIS A 42 6.94 12.80 2.14
CA HIS A 42 7.87 11.73 2.55
C HIS A 42 9.13 11.67 1.66
N GLY A 43 9.49 12.78 1.02
CA GLY A 43 10.61 12.92 0.10
C GLY A 43 11.77 13.75 0.64
N ALA A 44 12.46 14.46 -0.26
CA ALA A 44 13.66 15.24 0.06
C ALA A 44 13.46 16.33 1.14
N ASP A 45 12.25 16.90 1.24
CA ASP A 45 11.93 17.96 2.20
C ASP A 45 11.45 17.43 3.57
N ALA A 46 11.29 16.11 3.70
CA ALA A 46 10.86 15.46 4.93
C ALA A 46 12.02 15.31 5.93
N ALA A 47 11.70 14.92 7.16
CA ALA A 47 12.75 14.58 8.12
C ALA A 47 13.63 13.46 7.55
N PRO A 48 14.97 13.53 7.66
CA PRO A 48 15.85 12.56 7.02
C PRO A 48 15.60 11.12 7.46
N GLU A 49 15.20 10.92 8.72
CA GLU A 49 14.98 9.61 9.33
C GLU A 49 13.80 9.64 10.30
N TYR A 50 13.26 8.47 10.64
CA TYR A 50 12.17 8.32 11.60
C TYR A 50 12.45 9.00 12.95
N HIS A 51 13.65 8.78 13.51
CA HIS A 51 14.03 9.34 14.81
C HIS A 51 14.26 10.85 14.75
N ALA A 52 14.71 11.39 13.60
CA ALA A 52 14.80 12.83 13.39
C ALA A 52 13.42 13.48 13.35
N PHE A 53 12.43 12.82 12.73
CA PHE A 53 11.04 13.27 12.80
C PHE A 53 10.52 13.27 14.23
N LYS A 54 10.79 12.21 15.00
CA LYS A 54 10.32 12.12 16.39
C LYS A 54 10.95 13.15 17.32
N ALA A 55 12.23 13.47 17.13
CA ALA A 55 12.94 14.42 17.98
C ALA A 55 12.46 15.87 17.79
N GLU A 56 12.06 16.24 16.57
CA GLU A 56 11.63 17.61 16.23
C GLU A 56 10.25 17.60 15.54
N LYS A 57 9.29 16.86 16.09
CA LYS A 57 8.02 16.54 15.41
C LYS A 57 7.25 17.78 14.96
N GLU A 58 7.15 18.78 15.81
CA GLU A 58 6.40 20.02 15.57
C GLU A 58 6.98 20.81 14.38
N LYS A 59 8.31 20.82 14.23
CA LYS A 59 9.02 21.46 13.11
C LYS A 59 8.64 20.85 11.77
N TRP A 60 8.51 19.53 11.70
CA TRP A 60 8.16 18.83 10.46
C TRP A 60 6.66 18.93 10.17
N LEU A 61 5.82 18.77 11.20
CA LEU A 61 4.37 18.91 11.06
C LEU A 61 3.95 20.33 10.64
N ALA A 62 4.64 21.38 11.11
CA ALA A 62 4.39 22.75 10.68
C ALA A 62 4.60 22.97 9.17
N LYS A 63 5.38 22.09 8.51
CA LYS A 63 5.62 22.10 7.06
C LYS A 63 4.73 21.09 6.31
N GLY A 64 3.84 20.39 7.00
CA GLY A 64 3.07 19.28 6.42
C GLY A 64 3.94 18.09 6.02
N GLN A 65 5.13 17.97 6.60
CA GLN A 65 6.12 16.93 6.27
C GLN A 65 6.12 15.81 7.31
N GLY A 66 6.38 14.59 6.83
CA GLY A 66 6.64 13.41 7.64
C GLY A 66 8.14 13.13 7.75
N MET A 67 8.50 11.86 7.62
CA MET A 67 9.87 11.38 7.50
C MET A 67 10.10 10.74 6.13
N ARG A 68 11.35 10.71 5.69
CA ARG A 68 11.75 10.20 4.40
C ARG A 68 11.40 8.73 4.20
N MET A 69 10.84 8.42 3.03
CA MET A 69 10.51 7.06 2.56
C MET A 69 10.67 6.93 1.03
N ASP A 70 11.26 7.93 0.35
CA ASP A 70 11.35 8.02 -1.11
C ASP A 70 12.45 7.16 -1.76
N THR A 71 13.19 6.39 -0.96
CA THR A 71 14.09 5.34 -1.44
C THR A 71 13.70 3.99 -0.85
N TYR A 72 14.10 2.91 -1.52
CA TYR A 72 13.82 1.54 -1.09
C TYR A 72 14.15 1.32 0.39
N SER A 73 15.39 1.61 0.79
CA SER A 73 15.86 1.37 2.16
C SER A 73 15.08 2.16 3.21
N HIS A 74 14.70 3.41 2.92
CA HIS A 74 13.88 4.20 3.83
C HIS A 74 12.44 3.68 3.89
N LEU A 75 11.89 3.14 2.80
CA LEU A 75 10.53 2.58 2.80
C LEU A 75 10.44 1.24 3.53
N ILE A 76 11.38 0.31 3.30
CA ILE A 76 11.34 -1.02 3.93
C ILE A 76 11.59 -0.99 5.44
N PHE A 77 12.12 0.12 5.96
CA PHE A 77 12.19 0.40 7.40
C PHE A 77 10.83 0.19 8.10
N TYR A 78 9.73 0.46 7.39
CA TYR A 78 8.36 0.41 7.89
C TYR A 78 7.62 -0.91 7.56
N THR A 79 8.30 -1.90 6.98
CA THR A 79 7.72 -3.21 6.65
C THR A 79 8.15 -4.26 7.67
N ALA A 80 9.33 -4.84 7.52
CA ALA A 80 9.81 -5.93 8.35
C ALA A 80 10.50 -5.43 9.63
N TRP A 81 11.43 -4.48 9.51
CA TRP A 81 12.20 -3.95 10.63
C TRP A 81 12.82 -2.59 10.24
N PRO A 82 12.96 -1.63 11.18
CA PRO A 82 12.64 -1.70 12.61
C PRO A 82 11.23 -1.26 13.01
N ASP A 83 10.50 -0.49 12.19
CA ASP A 83 9.11 -0.12 12.52
C ASP A 83 8.13 -1.11 11.89
N THR A 84 8.22 -2.37 12.34
CA THR A 84 7.49 -3.51 11.79
C THR A 84 5.99 -3.23 11.67
N GLY A 85 5.44 -3.57 10.51
CA GLY A 85 4.01 -3.45 10.21
C GLY A 85 3.50 -2.03 10.06
N ALA A 86 4.35 -1.00 10.15
CA ALA A 86 3.90 0.39 10.11
C ALA A 86 3.30 0.75 8.75
N LEU A 87 3.94 0.39 7.64
CA LEU A 87 3.40 0.62 6.30
C LEU A 87 2.03 -0.04 6.16
N MET A 88 1.93 -1.31 6.57
CA MET A 88 0.71 -2.11 6.48
C MET A 88 -0.43 -1.48 7.29
N ARG A 89 -0.20 -1.11 8.56
CA ARG A 89 -1.20 -0.46 9.42
C ARG A 89 -1.69 0.88 8.86
N ARG A 90 -0.82 1.64 8.21
CA ARG A 90 -1.14 3.00 7.73
C ARG A 90 -1.89 2.98 6.41
N LEU A 91 -1.63 1.98 5.57
CA LEU A 91 -2.29 1.76 4.30
C LEU A 91 -3.49 0.80 4.37
N ASP A 92 -3.74 0.16 5.51
CA ASP A 92 -4.85 -0.77 5.66
C ASP A 92 -6.21 -0.10 5.38
N ASP A 93 -7.09 -0.82 4.68
CA ASP A 93 -8.43 -0.32 4.36
C ASP A 93 -9.44 -0.51 5.51
N GLY A 94 -9.03 -1.17 6.58
CA GLY A 94 -9.83 -1.34 7.79
C GLY A 94 -10.91 -2.41 7.68
N LYS A 95 -11.13 -3.04 6.52
CA LYS A 95 -12.26 -3.97 6.30
C LYS A 95 -12.21 -5.22 7.20
N ASN A 96 -11.00 -5.59 7.65
CA ASN A 96 -10.77 -6.73 8.54
C ASN A 96 -10.57 -6.31 10.01
N SER A 97 -10.81 -5.03 10.34
CA SER A 97 -10.72 -4.50 11.71
C SER A 97 -12.10 -4.48 12.37
N LYS A 98 -12.14 -4.65 13.70
CA LYS A 98 -13.40 -4.62 14.49
C LYS A 98 -14.17 -3.29 14.34
N ASP A 99 -13.43 -2.19 14.15
CA ASP A 99 -14.00 -0.84 14.10
C ASP A 99 -14.20 -0.34 12.66
N ALA A 100 -13.85 -1.15 11.65
CA ALA A 100 -13.87 -0.80 10.23
C ALA A 100 -13.10 0.50 9.87
N LYS A 101 -12.13 0.91 10.69
CA LYS A 101 -11.39 2.18 10.51
C LYS A 101 -10.16 1.96 9.63
N PRO A 102 -10.05 2.65 8.48
CA PRO A 102 -8.85 2.57 7.66
C PRO A 102 -7.67 3.25 8.34
N GLY A 103 -6.47 2.83 7.95
CA GLY A 103 -5.24 3.52 8.29
C GLY A 103 -5.25 4.97 7.77
N ASN A 104 -4.62 5.88 8.50
CA ASN A 104 -4.68 7.31 8.18
C ASN A 104 -3.97 7.69 6.86
N MET A 105 -3.17 6.80 6.28
CA MET A 105 -2.50 7.02 4.99
C MET A 105 -3.24 6.35 3.82
N TYR A 106 -4.21 5.46 4.07
CA TYR A 106 -5.01 4.80 3.02
C TYR A 106 -5.65 5.79 2.04
N ARG A 107 -6.13 6.93 2.56
CA ARG A 107 -6.73 8.00 1.75
C ARG A 107 -5.82 8.54 0.65
N HIS A 108 -4.50 8.42 0.80
CA HIS A 108 -3.52 8.93 -0.16
C HIS A 108 -3.26 7.97 -1.31
N LEU A 109 -3.69 6.72 -1.22
CA LEU A 109 -3.53 5.74 -2.30
C LEU A 109 -4.37 6.09 -3.55
N GLY A 110 -5.33 7.01 -3.47
CA GLY A 110 -6.22 7.28 -4.58
C GLY A 110 -7.30 8.31 -4.29
N ALA A 111 -7.71 9.05 -5.32
CA ALA A 111 -8.83 9.99 -5.24
C ALA A 111 -10.17 9.26 -5.08
N THR A 112 -10.33 8.11 -5.74
CA THR A 112 -11.51 7.24 -5.62
C THR A 112 -11.20 5.96 -4.85
N GLU A 113 -12.24 5.28 -4.39
CA GLU A 113 -12.09 4.00 -3.68
C GLU A 113 -11.52 2.92 -4.58
N GLU A 114 -11.92 2.90 -5.85
CA GLU A 114 -11.40 1.96 -6.85
C GLU A 114 -9.91 2.17 -7.06
N GLU A 115 -9.43 3.42 -7.08
CA GLU A 115 -8.02 3.73 -7.19
C GLU A 115 -7.24 3.32 -5.93
N ARG A 116 -7.79 3.60 -4.74
CA ARG A 116 -7.16 3.18 -3.47
C ARG A 116 -7.04 1.67 -3.36
N GLN A 117 -8.07 0.92 -3.74
CA GLN A 117 -8.06 -0.54 -3.72
C GLN A 117 -7.07 -1.12 -4.75
N ARG A 118 -7.01 -0.57 -5.97
CA ARG A 118 -5.99 -0.98 -6.96
C ARG A 118 -4.58 -0.79 -6.43
N ASN A 119 -4.27 0.40 -5.90
CA ASN A 119 -2.93 0.69 -5.39
C ASN A 119 -2.61 -0.10 -4.11
N LEU A 120 -3.58 -0.28 -3.20
CA LEU A 120 -3.42 -1.14 -2.02
C LEU A 120 -3.09 -2.59 -2.40
N ALA A 121 -3.71 -3.13 -3.45
CA ALA A 121 -3.41 -4.46 -3.94
C ALA A 121 -1.95 -4.60 -4.39
N VAL A 122 -1.38 -3.57 -5.02
CA VAL A 122 0.05 -3.53 -5.41
C VAL A 122 0.94 -3.55 -4.17
N PHE A 123 0.65 -2.74 -3.14
CA PHE A 123 1.40 -2.77 -1.88
C PHE A 123 1.31 -4.12 -1.17
N LYS A 124 0.13 -4.74 -1.14
CA LYS A 124 -0.08 -6.07 -0.54
C LYS A 124 0.75 -7.13 -1.27
N ALA A 125 0.71 -7.13 -2.60
CA ALA A 125 1.48 -8.06 -3.42
C ALA A 125 3.00 -7.89 -3.22
N TRP A 126 3.49 -6.65 -3.15
CA TRP A 126 4.90 -6.36 -2.92
C TRP A 126 5.39 -6.75 -1.52
N VAL A 127 4.59 -6.48 -0.49
CA VAL A 127 4.94 -6.83 0.90
C VAL A 127 4.88 -8.35 1.12
N GLY A 128 4.03 -9.06 0.39
CA GLY A 128 3.76 -10.48 0.60
C GLY A 128 2.70 -10.66 1.68
N VAL A 129 3.09 -10.98 2.91
CA VAL A 129 2.14 -11.12 4.03
C VAL A 129 1.78 -9.76 4.63
N TRP A 130 0.48 -9.46 4.64
CA TRP A 130 -0.06 -8.23 5.22
C TRP A 130 -0.19 -8.29 6.75
N ASN A 131 0.95 -8.36 7.44
CA ASN A 131 1.01 -8.46 8.90
C ASN A 131 0.93 -7.08 9.58
N LEU A 132 -0.03 -6.89 10.49
CA LEU A 132 -0.24 -5.61 11.20
C LEU A 132 0.49 -5.53 12.55
N LYS A 133 1.13 -6.62 12.99
CA LYS A 133 1.83 -6.71 14.28
C LYS A 133 2.98 -5.71 14.39
N LYS A 134 3.36 -5.40 15.63
CA LYS A 134 4.56 -4.62 15.94
C LYS A 134 5.74 -5.55 16.20
N TRP A 135 6.94 -4.98 16.21
CA TRP A 135 8.19 -5.71 16.42
C TRP A 135 8.19 -6.68 17.63
N PRO A 136 7.67 -6.32 18.82
CA PRO A 136 7.70 -7.25 19.96
C PRO A 136 6.79 -8.49 19.80
N ASP A 137 5.83 -8.44 18.86
CA ASP A 137 4.75 -9.41 18.75
C ASP A 137 4.87 -10.32 17.51
N ILE A 138 5.81 -10.02 16.60
CA ILE A 138 6.01 -10.75 15.34
C ILE A 138 6.99 -11.91 15.54
N THR A 139 6.73 -13.06 14.91
CA THR A 139 7.66 -14.19 14.91
C THR A 139 8.67 -14.13 13.75
N LYS A 140 9.71 -14.97 13.81
CA LYS A 140 10.70 -15.08 12.73
C LYS A 140 10.08 -15.59 11.43
N GLU A 141 9.15 -16.53 11.53
CA GLU A 141 8.41 -17.11 10.41
C GLU A 141 7.55 -16.05 9.72
N GLU A 142 6.89 -15.20 10.51
CA GLU A 142 6.11 -14.07 9.98
C GLU A 142 7.01 -13.02 9.29
N LEU A 143 8.20 -12.75 9.83
CA LEU A 143 9.18 -11.87 9.19
C LEU A 143 9.71 -12.44 7.86
N ASN A 144 9.94 -13.75 7.78
CA ASN A 144 10.40 -14.41 6.55
C ASN A 144 9.38 -14.32 5.40
N ALA A 145 8.11 -14.10 5.72
CA ALA A 145 7.04 -13.99 4.74
C ALA A 145 6.88 -12.57 4.17
N ILE A 146 7.69 -11.61 4.64
CA ILE A 146 7.78 -10.26 4.08
C ILE A 146 8.86 -10.28 2.99
N THR A 147 8.46 -10.09 1.72
CA THR A 147 9.34 -10.26 0.55
C THR A 147 10.00 -8.95 0.13
N VAL A 148 9.20 -7.89 -0.08
CA VAL A 148 9.63 -6.53 -0.43
C VAL A 148 10.71 -6.47 -1.53
N THR A 149 10.51 -7.19 -2.63
CA THR A 149 11.48 -7.28 -3.75
C THR A 149 11.82 -5.90 -4.33
N TYR A 150 13.11 -5.65 -4.63
CA TYR A 150 13.60 -4.39 -5.20
C TYR A 150 13.27 -4.21 -6.70
#